data_AF-A0A5K1JSP5-F1
#
_entry.id   AF-A0A5K1JSP5-F1
#
_cell.length_a   1.000
_cell.length_b   1.000
_cell.length_c   1.000
_cell.angle_alpha   90.00
_cell.angle_beta   90.00
_cell.angle_gamma   90.00
#
_symmetry.space_group_name_H-M   'P 1'
#
loop_
_entity.id
_entity.type
_entity.pdbx_description
1 polymer ?
#
loop_
_entity_poly.entity_id
_entity_poly.type
_entity_poly.pdbx_seq_one_letter_code
_entity_poly.pdbx_strand_id
1 'polypeptide(L)'
;MVHEVRRQLPEGVKPDAIFCSVGGGGLAGGVMEGCKAVGWDDVPLVTVETHGSNCFYQSLSLNDGPFAGSVASRPAPEGMSVEHCVPHNVNLAHLSKLSSRATSLGASLPSGAIVRKALDRSGGVKSICISDEMAMQTTLLFADHKFLAELACAATLSPAYNPRLFRKLIPQTDKRTAVVFIVCGGFKVSLAELDEYKGIVASEVAAGKGWDIAYNGENFVVPM
;
A
#
# COMPACT_ATOMS: atom_id res chain seq x y z
N MET A 1 3.99 -18.22 -0.83
CA MET A 1 3.66 -17.05 -1.70
C MET A 1 4.77 -16.64 -2.66
N VAL A 2 5.86 -15.94 -2.29
CA VAL A 2 6.84 -15.43 -3.29
C VAL A 2 7.53 -16.55 -4.09
N HIS A 3 7.81 -17.69 -3.46
CA HIS A 3 8.29 -18.89 -4.17
C HIS A 3 7.31 -19.37 -5.26
N GLU A 4 6.00 -19.28 -5.01
CA GLU A 4 4.97 -19.63 -5.99
C GLU A 4 4.92 -18.61 -7.13
N VAL A 5 5.00 -17.31 -6.81
CA VAL A 5 5.09 -16.24 -7.82
C VAL A 5 6.29 -16.47 -8.74
N ARG A 6 7.48 -16.76 -8.19
CA ARG A 6 8.67 -17.09 -8.97
C ARG A 6 8.47 -18.29 -9.89
N ARG A 7 7.76 -19.32 -9.43
CA ARG A 7 7.46 -20.52 -10.23
C ARG A 7 6.43 -20.24 -11.32
N GLN A 8 5.50 -19.31 -11.09
CA GLN A 8 4.40 -18.98 -12.01
C GLN A 8 4.78 -17.93 -13.06
N LEU A 9 5.75 -17.07 -12.78
CA LEU A 9 6.31 -16.17 -13.79
C LEU A 9 7.10 -16.97 -14.84
N PRO A 10 7.22 -16.45 -16.08
CA PRO A 10 8.07 -17.07 -17.09
C PRO A 10 9.51 -17.23 -16.58
N GLU A 11 10.20 -18.26 -17.04
CA GLU A 11 11.56 -18.55 -16.61
C GLU A 11 12.49 -17.35 -16.82
N GLY A 12 13.29 -17.04 -15.80
CA GLY A 12 14.21 -15.89 -15.80
C GLY A 12 13.54 -14.53 -15.61
N VAL A 13 12.21 -14.44 -15.55
CA VAL A 13 11.50 -13.17 -15.34
C VAL A 13 11.40 -12.86 -13.84
N LYS A 14 11.92 -11.70 -13.46
CA LYS A 14 11.75 -11.07 -12.15
C LYS A 14 10.72 -9.94 -12.27
N PRO A 15 9.83 -9.71 -11.29
CA PRO A 15 8.97 -8.55 -11.31
C PRO A 15 9.79 -7.26 -11.11
N ASP A 16 9.37 -6.19 -11.80
CA ASP A 16 9.89 -4.83 -11.66
C ASP A 16 9.34 -4.13 -10.40
N ALA A 17 8.21 -4.61 -9.87
CA ALA A 17 7.65 -4.19 -8.59
C ALA A 17 6.65 -5.24 -8.07
N ILE A 18 6.53 -5.32 -6.75
CA ILE A 18 5.48 -6.09 -6.07
C ILE A 18 4.62 -5.12 -5.26
N PHE A 19 3.31 -5.26 -5.34
CA PHE A 19 2.33 -4.43 -4.63
C PHE A 19 1.62 -5.26 -3.57
N CYS A 20 1.51 -4.74 -2.35
CA CYS A 20 0.65 -5.30 -1.31
C CYS A 20 0.09 -4.21 -0.41
N SER A 21 -1.12 -4.40 0.10
CA SER A 21 -1.64 -3.57 1.15
C SER A 21 -1.05 -3.92 2.50
N VAL A 22 -1.07 -2.96 3.43
CA VAL A 22 -0.43 -3.09 4.73
C VAL A 22 -1.40 -2.74 5.85
N GLY A 23 -1.63 -3.68 6.76
CA GLY A 23 -2.18 -3.39 8.10
C GLY A 23 -1.04 -3.46 9.13
N GLY A 24 -0.98 -4.53 9.92
CA GLY A 24 0.11 -4.73 10.89
C GLY A 24 1.48 -5.09 10.29
N GLY A 25 1.60 -5.21 8.96
CA GLY A 25 2.85 -5.52 8.26
C GLY A 25 3.14 -7.00 7.97
N GLY A 26 2.35 -7.94 8.48
CA GLY A 26 2.63 -9.39 8.31
C GLY A 26 2.78 -9.83 6.85
N LEU A 27 1.88 -9.37 5.96
CA LEU A 27 1.96 -9.66 4.52
C LEU A 27 3.21 -9.07 3.90
N ALA A 28 3.45 -7.77 4.09
CA ALA A 28 4.65 -7.09 3.59
C ALA A 28 5.94 -7.76 4.09
N GLY A 29 5.97 -8.17 5.36
CA GLY A 29 7.06 -8.94 5.95
C GLY A 29 7.32 -10.26 5.23
N GLY A 30 6.27 -11.06 5.02
CA GLY A 30 6.36 -12.32 4.29
C GLY A 30 6.79 -12.13 2.83
N VAL A 31 6.36 -11.04 2.18
CA VAL A 31 6.83 -10.66 0.83
C VAL A 31 8.31 -10.35 0.83
N MET A 32 8.78 -9.50 1.73
CA MET A 32 10.19 -9.12 1.80
C MET A 32 11.09 -10.32 2.09
N GLU A 33 10.73 -11.18 3.05
CA GLU A 33 11.48 -12.41 3.34
C GLU A 33 11.47 -13.37 2.17
N GLY A 34 10.30 -13.57 1.54
CA GLY A 34 10.18 -14.41 0.36
C GLY A 34 11.01 -13.90 -0.81
N CYS A 35 11.04 -12.58 -1.04
CA CYS A 35 11.86 -11.95 -2.07
C CYS A 35 13.34 -12.20 -1.81
N LYS A 36 13.81 -11.98 -0.58
CA LYS A 36 15.20 -12.26 -0.20
C LYS A 36 15.57 -13.72 -0.43
N ALA A 37 14.69 -14.65 -0.04
CA ALA A 37 14.91 -16.09 -0.22
C ALA A 37 15.03 -16.53 -1.69
N VAL A 38 14.42 -15.80 -2.62
CA VAL A 38 14.47 -16.12 -4.06
C VAL A 38 15.45 -15.24 -4.85
N GLY A 39 16.22 -14.37 -4.20
CA GLY A 39 17.18 -13.47 -4.85
C GLY A 39 16.55 -12.21 -5.47
N TRP A 40 15.39 -11.77 -4.97
CA TRP A 40 14.63 -10.60 -5.43
C TRP A 40 14.63 -9.46 -4.39
N ASP A 41 15.65 -9.36 -3.56
CA ASP A 41 15.69 -8.32 -2.53
C ASP A 41 15.77 -6.90 -3.11
N ASP A 42 16.31 -6.79 -4.32
CA ASP A 42 16.43 -5.59 -5.14
C ASP A 42 15.13 -5.20 -5.88
N VAL A 43 14.06 -6.00 -5.76
CA VAL A 43 12.74 -5.64 -6.32
C VAL A 43 12.05 -4.64 -5.40
N PRO A 44 11.59 -3.47 -5.89
CA PRO A 44 10.87 -2.51 -5.06
C PRO A 44 9.53 -3.10 -4.58
N LEU A 45 9.25 -2.89 -3.29
CA LEU A 45 7.95 -3.18 -2.71
C LEU A 45 7.11 -1.90 -2.69
N VAL A 46 5.92 -1.95 -3.27
CA VAL A 46 4.92 -0.89 -3.16
C VAL A 46 3.93 -1.28 -2.08
N THR A 47 3.93 -0.52 -0.99
CA THR A 47 3.01 -0.70 0.13
C THR A 47 1.84 0.25 -0.01
N VAL A 48 0.62 -0.26 0.12
CA VAL A 48 -0.61 0.54 0.00
C VAL A 48 -1.41 0.52 1.29
N GLU A 49 -1.67 1.69 1.83
CA GLU A 49 -2.59 1.92 2.95
C GLU A 49 -3.71 2.86 2.53
N THR A 50 -4.76 2.92 3.34
CA THR A 50 -5.78 3.97 3.25
C THR A 50 -5.42 5.11 4.20
N HIS A 51 -5.75 6.36 3.86
CA HIS A 51 -5.47 7.54 4.71
C HIS A 51 -5.96 7.39 6.15
N GLY A 52 -7.09 6.72 6.37
CA GLY A 52 -7.66 6.48 7.69
C GLY A 52 -7.10 5.29 8.47
N SER A 53 -6.11 4.58 7.92
CA SER A 53 -5.47 3.40 8.53
C SER A 53 -4.06 3.19 7.97
N ASN A 54 -3.17 4.16 8.19
CA ASN A 54 -1.84 4.25 7.57
C ASN A 54 -0.67 4.19 8.57
N CYS A 55 -0.77 3.34 9.60
CA CYS A 55 0.22 3.29 10.67
C CYS A 55 1.62 2.90 10.17
N PHE A 56 1.73 2.12 9.10
CA PHE A 56 3.01 1.72 8.52
C PHE A 56 3.68 2.86 7.76
N TYR A 57 2.94 3.56 6.89
CA TYR A 57 3.40 4.77 6.21
C TYR A 57 3.90 5.82 7.22
N GLN A 58 3.12 6.06 8.28
CA GLN A 58 3.53 7.00 9.32
C GLN A 58 4.76 6.51 10.09
N SER A 59 4.88 5.21 10.34
CA SER A 59 6.10 4.67 10.97
C SER A 59 7.33 4.83 10.09
N LEU A 60 7.21 4.64 8.77
CA LEU A 60 8.32 4.91 7.85
C LEU A 60 8.71 6.40 7.84
N SER A 61 7.75 7.31 7.99
CA SER A 61 8.00 8.76 8.03
C SER A 61 8.74 9.22 9.29
N LEU A 62 8.67 8.46 10.38
CA LEU A 62 9.35 8.74 11.66
C LEU A 62 10.81 8.26 11.74
N ASN A 63 11.33 7.66 10.66
CA ASN A 63 12.69 7.11 10.62
C ASN A 63 13.44 7.59 9.37
N ASP A 64 14.77 7.51 9.43
CA ASP A 64 15.61 7.71 8.25
C ASP A 64 15.30 6.62 7.22
N GLY A 65 15.13 7.01 5.97
CA GLY A 65 14.62 6.11 4.93
C GLY A 65 14.14 6.84 3.68
N PRO A 66 13.32 6.18 2.84
CA PRO A 66 12.98 6.66 1.49
C PRO A 66 11.98 7.82 1.46
N PHE A 67 11.72 8.47 2.60
CA PHE A 67 10.79 9.58 2.74
C PHE A 67 11.48 10.92 2.45
N ALA A 68 10.75 11.86 1.84
CA ALA A 68 11.24 13.19 1.53
C ALA A 68 11.64 13.97 2.80
N GLY A 69 12.74 14.73 2.70
CA GLY A 69 13.30 15.52 3.81
C GLY A 69 13.96 14.67 4.90
N SER A 70 14.62 15.33 5.85
CA SER A 70 15.12 14.67 7.06
C SER A 70 13.99 14.43 8.05
N VAL A 71 14.13 13.44 8.94
CA VAL A 71 13.13 13.16 9.99
C VAL A 71 12.79 14.42 10.79
N ALA A 72 13.79 15.23 11.14
CA ALA A 72 13.62 16.47 11.90
C ALA A 72 12.83 17.57 11.15
N SER A 73 12.75 17.50 9.82
CA SER A 73 12.01 18.47 8.99
C SER A 73 10.56 18.08 8.71
N ARG A 74 10.18 16.84 9.02
CA ARG A 74 8.83 16.32 8.73
C ARG A 74 7.85 16.80 9.79
N PRO A 75 6.63 17.21 9.40
CA PRO A 75 5.62 17.67 10.35
C PRO A 75 5.30 16.56 11.36
N ALA A 76 5.12 16.95 12.62
CA ALA A 76 4.64 16.05 13.66
C ALA A 76 3.24 15.55 13.26
N PRO A 77 3.01 14.24 13.18
CA PRO A 77 1.72 13.76 12.69
C PRO A 77 0.60 14.04 13.70
N GLU A 78 -0.47 14.68 13.25
CA GLU A 78 -1.64 14.98 14.09
C GLU A 78 -2.41 13.68 14.41
N GLY A 79 -2.87 13.53 15.67
CA GLY A 79 -3.76 12.43 16.05
C GLY A 79 -3.08 11.08 16.29
N MET A 80 -1.76 11.02 16.43
CA MET A 80 -1.02 9.81 16.78
C MET A 80 0.04 10.05 17.84
N SER A 81 0.44 8.99 18.55
CA SER A 81 1.61 8.98 19.42
C SER A 81 2.77 8.23 18.78
N VAL A 82 3.99 8.50 19.23
CA VAL A 82 5.20 7.82 18.77
C VAL A 82 5.66 6.83 19.84
N GLU A 83 5.85 5.57 19.45
CA GLU A 83 6.41 4.52 20.29
C GLU A 83 7.79 4.11 19.76
N HIS A 84 8.80 4.06 20.63
CA HIS A 84 10.12 3.58 20.23
C HIS A 84 10.23 2.06 20.44
N CYS A 85 10.38 1.31 19.35
CA CYS A 85 10.55 -0.14 19.37
C CYS A 85 12.02 -0.51 19.61
N VAL A 86 12.39 -0.68 20.87
CA VAL A 86 13.77 -0.99 21.30
C VAL A 86 14.39 -2.19 20.57
N PRO A 87 13.73 -3.36 20.41
CA PRO A 87 14.36 -4.53 19.78
C PRO A 87 14.77 -4.33 18.32
N HIS A 88 14.12 -3.39 17.62
CA HIS A 88 14.35 -3.13 16.20
C HIS A 88 14.91 -1.73 15.93
N ASN A 89 15.10 -0.92 16.98
CA ASN A 89 15.61 0.45 16.93
C ASN A 89 14.88 1.31 15.88
N VAL A 90 13.55 1.35 15.97
CA VAL A 90 12.69 2.15 15.08
C VAL A 90 11.61 2.88 15.86
N ASN A 91 11.24 4.06 15.38
CA ASN A 91 10.07 4.77 15.86
C ASN A 91 8.83 4.29 15.12
N LEU A 92 7.75 4.03 15.85
CA LEU A 92 6.48 3.54 15.33
C LEU A 92 5.38 4.56 15.60
N ALA A 93 4.49 4.70 14.64
CA ALA A 93 3.30 5.53 14.74
C ALA A 93 2.14 4.72 15.32
N HIS A 94 1.62 5.15 16.46
CA HIS A 94 0.40 4.61 17.05
C HIS A 94 -0.79 5.55 16.75
N LEU A 95 -1.67 5.13 15.85
CA LEU A 95 -2.88 5.87 15.49
C LEU A 95 -3.92 5.77 16.61
N SER A 96 -4.35 6.90 17.17
CA SER A 96 -5.34 6.94 18.25
C SER A 96 -6.76 6.57 17.77
N LYS A 97 -7.03 6.76 16.48
CA LYS A 97 -8.32 6.46 15.85
C LYS A 97 -8.07 5.95 14.43
N LEU A 98 -8.85 4.93 14.06
CA LEU A 98 -8.94 4.44 12.69
C LEU A 98 -10.26 4.93 12.09
N SER A 99 -10.17 5.68 11.00
CA SER A 99 -11.35 6.23 10.30
C SER A 99 -11.65 5.50 8.99
N SER A 100 -10.75 4.67 8.51
CA SER A 100 -10.95 3.91 7.28
C SER A 100 -12.00 2.81 7.45
N ARG A 101 -12.78 2.60 6.39
CA ARG A 101 -13.68 1.46 6.18
C ARG A 101 -12.94 0.18 5.79
N ALA A 102 -11.67 0.26 5.40
CA ALA A 102 -10.83 -0.89 5.07
C ALA A 102 -10.33 -1.59 6.35
N THR A 103 -11.26 -2.16 7.14
CA THR A 103 -10.98 -2.65 8.50
C THR A 103 -9.90 -3.74 8.58
N SER A 104 -9.61 -4.47 7.50
CA SER A 104 -8.51 -5.44 7.46
C SER A 104 -7.12 -4.78 7.42
N LEU A 105 -7.03 -3.49 7.12
CA LEU A 105 -5.82 -2.66 7.31
C LEU A 105 -5.75 -2.06 8.74
N GLY A 106 -6.75 -2.32 9.58
CA GLY A 106 -7.04 -1.64 10.85
C GLY A 106 -6.07 -1.92 12.00
N ALA A 107 -4.76 -1.99 11.74
CA ALA A 107 -3.75 -1.94 12.78
C ALA A 107 -3.53 -0.50 13.20
N SER A 108 -3.62 -0.23 14.50
CA SER A 108 -3.27 1.09 15.05
C SER A 108 -1.75 1.28 15.19
N LEU A 109 -0.98 0.19 15.20
CA LEU A 109 0.47 0.16 15.32
C LEU A 109 1.03 -0.99 14.46
N PRO A 110 2.06 -0.79 13.63
CA PRO A 110 2.64 -1.86 12.82
C PRO A 110 3.71 -2.65 13.60
N SER A 111 4.14 -3.78 13.04
CA SER A 111 5.28 -4.52 13.58
C SER A 111 6.61 -3.77 13.36
N GLY A 112 7.34 -3.50 14.45
CA GLY A 112 8.66 -2.86 14.38
C GLY A 112 9.70 -3.64 13.58
N ALA A 113 9.63 -4.98 13.60
CA ALA A 113 10.50 -5.84 12.78
C ALA A 113 10.30 -5.59 11.29
N ILE A 114 9.05 -5.38 10.87
CA ILE A 114 8.68 -5.17 9.47
C ILE A 114 9.03 -3.75 9.03
N VAL A 115 8.82 -2.74 9.89
CA VAL A 115 9.28 -1.37 9.63
C VAL A 115 10.79 -1.35 9.43
N ARG A 116 11.56 -1.97 10.34
CA ARG A 116 13.02 -2.07 10.20
C ARG A 116 13.43 -2.75 8.88
N LYS A 117 12.83 -3.90 8.58
CA LYS A 117 13.10 -4.65 7.33
C LYS A 117 12.79 -3.82 6.08
N ALA A 118 11.72 -3.03 6.10
CA ALA A 118 11.36 -2.14 5.01
C ALA A 118 12.39 -1.01 4.81
N LEU A 119 12.89 -0.43 5.91
CA LEU A 119 13.92 0.61 5.87
C LEU A 119 15.27 0.08 5.38
N ASP A 120 15.61 -1.17 5.69
CA ASP A 120 16.87 -1.82 5.28
C ASP A 120 16.80 -2.48 3.89
N ARG A 121 15.63 -2.47 3.23
CA ARG A 121 15.41 -3.21 1.98
C ARG A 121 16.22 -2.62 0.83
N SER A 122 17.02 -3.46 0.16
CA SER A 122 17.90 -3.04 -0.95
C SER A 122 17.13 -2.50 -2.17
N GLY A 123 16.02 -3.13 -2.55
CA GLY A 123 15.12 -2.63 -3.60
C GLY A 123 14.28 -1.41 -3.21
N GLY A 124 14.33 -1.00 -1.94
CA GLY A 124 13.54 0.07 -1.37
C GLY A 124 12.05 -0.25 -1.21
N VAL A 125 11.35 0.67 -0.52
CA VAL A 125 9.91 0.65 -0.34
C VAL A 125 9.30 1.95 -0.84
N LYS A 126 8.24 1.83 -1.65
CA LYS A 126 7.39 2.92 -2.11
C LYS A 126 6.07 2.83 -1.35
N SER A 127 5.92 3.62 -0.30
CA SER A 127 4.72 3.62 0.53
C SER A 127 3.75 4.67 0.06
N ILE A 128 2.52 4.27 -0.24
CA ILE A 128 1.44 5.18 -0.60
C ILE A 128 0.24 5.05 0.34
N CYS A 129 -0.48 6.17 0.51
CA CYS A 129 -1.82 6.18 1.07
C CYS A 129 -2.82 6.68 0.02
N ILE A 130 -3.96 6.02 -0.05
CA ILE A 130 -5.09 6.38 -0.91
C ILE A 130 -6.34 6.63 -0.08
N SER A 131 -7.37 7.24 -0.66
CA SER A 131 -8.66 7.36 -0.01
C SER A 131 -9.44 6.05 -0.02
N ASP A 132 -10.38 5.89 0.90
CA ASP A 132 -11.29 4.75 0.89
C ASP A 132 -12.12 4.73 -0.39
N GLU A 133 -12.53 5.90 -0.87
CA GLU A 133 -13.34 6.09 -2.06
C GLU A 133 -12.61 5.63 -3.34
N MET A 134 -11.29 5.86 -3.43
CA MET A 134 -10.48 5.33 -4.52
C MET A 134 -10.43 3.79 -4.46
N ALA A 135 -10.31 3.22 -3.27
CA ALA A 135 -10.39 1.77 -3.08
C ALA A 135 -11.80 1.24 -3.41
N MET A 136 -12.87 1.99 -3.10
CA MET A 136 -14.25 1.63 -3.43
C MET A 136 -14.46 1.60 -4.95
N GLN A 137 -13.98 2.61 -5.66
CA GLN A 137 -14.00 2.64 -7.13
C GLN A 137 -13.27 1.42 -7.69
N THR A 138 -12.13 1.07 -7.10
CA THR A 138 -11.37 -0.12 -7.50
C THR A 138 -12.14 -1.41 -7.23
N THR A 139 -12.82 -1.55 -6.08
CA THR A 139 -13.67 -2.70 -5.77
C THR A 139 -14.77 -2.90 -6.82
N LEU A 140 -15.41 -1.80 -7.24
CA LEU A 140 -16.46 -1.82 -8.26
C LEU A 140 -15.91 -2.28 -9.62
N LEU A 141 -14.79 -1.71 -10.06
CA LEU A 141 -14.15 -2.07 -11.32
C LEU A 141 -13.60 -3.50 -11.30
N PHE A 142 -13.06 -3.94 -10.17
CA PHE A 142 -12.49 -5.28 -10.04
C PHE A 142 -13.56 -6.38 -10.10
N ALA A 143 -14.81 -6.07 -9.74
CA ALA A 143 -15.94 -6.99 -9.88
C ALA A 143 -16.17 -7.43 -11.34
N ASP A 144 -15.73 -6.66 -12.34
CA ASP A 144 -15.80 -7.07 -13.75
C ASP A 144 -14.97 -8.32 -14.05
N HIS A 145 -13.91 -8.55 -13.27
CA HIS A 145 -13.10 -9.78 -13.32
C HIS A 145 -13.78 -10.99 -12.66
N LYS A 146 -15.03 -10.84 -12.20
CA LYS A 146 -15.83 -11.90 -11.53
C LYS A 146 -15.27 -12.33 -10.18
N PHE A 147 -14.53 -11.42 -9.53
CA PHE A 147 -14.06 -11.55 -8.16
C PHE A 147 -14.62 -10.41 -7.31
N LEU A 148 -15.08 -10.74 -6.11
CA LEU A 148 -15.37 -9.74 -5.07
C LEU A 148 -14.17 -9.70 -4.13
N ALA A 149 -13.63 -8.51 -3.91
CA ALA A 149 -12.50 -8.27 -3.02
C ALA A 149 -12.91 -7.24 -1.97
N GLU A 150 -12.40 -7.39 -0.74
CA GLU A 150 -12.63 -6.38 0.30
C GLU A 150 -11.85 -5.09 -0.01
N LEU A 151 -12.23 -4.00 0.66
CA LEU A 151 -11.64 -2.67 0.43
C LEU A 151 -10.12 -2.64 0.65
N ALA A 152 -9.61 -3.37 1.65
CA ALA A 152 -8.18 -3.51 1.93
C ALA A 152 -7.41 -4.21 0.80
N CYS A 153 -8.04 -5.19 0.15
CA CYS A 153 -7.48 -5.88 -1.01
C CYS A 153 -7.52 -4.97 -2.24
N ALA A 154 -8.66 -4.29 -2.46
CA ALA A 154 -8.83 -3.32 -3.53
C ALA A 154 -7.82 -2.17 -3.45
N ALA A 155 -7.42 -1.75 -2.25
CA ALA A 155 -6.36 -0.75 -2.09
C ALA A 155 -5.06 -1.16 -2.77
N THR A 156 -4.65 -2.44 -2.67
CA THR A 156 -3.49 -2.97 -3.41
C THR A 156 -3.64 -2.80 -4.91
N LEU A 157 -4.85 -3.01 -5.43
CA LEU A 157 -5.18 -2.98 -6.85
C LEU A 157 -5.35 -1.56 -7.40
N SER A 158 -5.66 -0.56 -6.56
CA SER A 158 -5.99 0.79 -7.00
C SER A 158 -4.96 1.43 -7.92
N PRO A 159 -3.64 1.26 -7.72
CA PRO A 159 -2.65 1.70 -8.69
C PRO A 159 -2.86 1.12 -10.10
N ALA A 160 -3.28 -0.13 -10.26
CA ALA A 160 -3.48 -0.76 -11.56
C ALA A 160 -4.61 -0.09 -12.37
N TYR A 161 -5.59 0.50 -11.69
CA TYR A 161 -6.72 1.19 -12.30
C TYR A 161 -6.47 2.69 -12.54
N ASN A 162 -5.30 3.20 -12.14
CA ASN A 162 -4.92 4.60 -12.35
C ASN A 162 -3.58 4.70 -13.09
N PRO A 163 -3.56 4.91 -14.43
CA PRO A 163 -2.33 4.90 -15.22
C PRO A 163 -1.27 5.92 -14.76
N ARG A 164 -1.69 7.08 -14.25
CA ARG A 164 -0.78 8.12 -13.76
C ARG A 164 -0.09 7.68 -12.47
N LEU A 165 -0.86 7.12 -11.53
CA LEU A 165 -0.33 6.57 -10.30
C LEU A 165 0.57 5.36 -10.58
N PHE A 166 0.10 4.40 -11.39
CA PHE A 166 0.85 3.20 -11.76
C PHE A 166 2.24 3.55 -12.29
N ARG A 167 2.31 4.44 -13.30
CA ARG A 167 3.58 4.86 -13.89
C ARG A 167 4.50 5.49 -12.85
N LYS A 168 3.99 6.31 -11.92
CA LYS A 168 4.83 6.91 -10.88
C LYS A 168 5.43 5.88 -9.92
N LEU A 169 4.80 4.72 -9.74
CA LEU A 169 5.20 3.69 -8.77
C LEU A 169 6.13 2.63 -9.35
N ILE A 170 6.21 2.47 -10.66
CA ILE A 170 7.09 1.47 -11.30
C ILE A 170 8.35 2.12 -11.89
N PRO A 171 9.45 1.37 -12.06
CA PRO A 171 10.61 1.84 -12.82
C PRO A 171 10.20 2.27 -14.23
N GLN A 172 10.66 3.45 -14.68
CA GLN A 172 10.46 3.88 -16.06
C GLN A 172 11.44 3.14 -16.97
N THR A 173 10.92 2.38 -17.92
CA THR A 173 11.73 1.54 -18.82
C THR A 173 11.02 1.38 -20.16
N ASP A 174 11.81 1.30 -21.24
CA ASP A 174 11.32 0.99 -22.59
C ASP A 174 11.07 -0.52 -22.78
N LYS A 175 11.48 -1.34 -21.80
CA LYS A 175 11.27 -2.79 -21.83
C LYS A 175 9.88 -3.14 -21.31
N ARG A 176 9.38 -4.31 -21.72
CA ARG A 176 8.15 -4.87 -21.16
C ARG A 176 8.29 -5.02 -19.64
N THR A 177 7.41 -4.34 -18.89
CA THR A 177 7.36 -4.39 -17.44
C THR A 177 6.52 -5.58 -16.95
N ALA A 178 7.00 -6.29 -15.94
CA ALA A 178 6.25 -7.30 -15.21
C ALA A 178 6.03 -6.83 -13.77
N VAL A 179 4.78 -6.74 -13.33
CA VAL A 179 4.43 -6.34 -11.95
C VAL A 179 3.55 -7.40 -11.30
N VAL A 180 3.63 -7.51 -9.98
CA VAL A 180 2.82 -8.45 -9.22
C VAL A 180 1.97 -7.68 -8.22
N PHE A 181 0.66 -7.83 -8.31
CA PHE A 181 -0.30 -7.35 -7.31
C PHE A 181 -0.73 -8.51 -6.43
N ILE A 182 -0.50 -8.40 -5.12
CA ILE A 182 -0.94 -9.42 -4.17
C ILE A 182 -2.39 -9.15 -3.78
N VAL A 183 -3.29 -9.94 -4.36
CA VAL A 183 -4.72 -9.91 -4.07
C VAL A 183 -4.97 -10.76 -2.82
N CYS A 184 -4.95 -10.15 -1.63
CA CYS A 184 -5.16 -10.84 -0.35
C CYS A 184 -6.60 -11.35 -0.14
N GLY A 185 -7.52 -11.00 -1.05
CA GLY A 185 -8.91 -11.44 -1.06
C GLY A 185 -9.75 -10.65 -0.05
N GLY A 186 -10.01 -11.27 1.09
CA GLY A 186 -10.88 -10.73 2.13
C GLY A 186 -12.30 -11.24 2.06
N PHE A 187 -12.94 -11.36 3.22
CA PHE A 187 -14.33 -11.83 3.36
C PHE A 187 -15.30 -10.70 3.73
N LYS A 188 -14.78 -9.52 4.10
CA LYS A 188 -15.57 -8.34 4.49
C LYS A 188 -16.00 -7.56 3.26
N VAL A 189 -16.85 -8.19 2.45
CA VAL A 189 -17.44 -7.61 1.24
C VAL A 189 -18.79 -8.26 0.96
N SER A 190 -19.75 -7.47 0.52
CA SER A 190 -21.10 -7.91 0.21
C SER A 190 -21.68 -7.09 -0.96
N LEU A 191 -22.72 -7.63 -1.61
CA LEU A 191 -23.42 -6.91 -2.68
C LEU A 191 -24.07 -5.61 -2.18
N ALA A 192 -24.51 -5.56 -0.91
CA ALA A 192 -25.05 -4.36 -0.30
C ALA A 192 -23.99 -3.27 -0.13
N GLU A 193 -22.78 -3.64 0.31
CA GLU A 193 -21.65 -2.70 0.39
C GLU A 193 -21.24 -2.21 -0.99
N LEU A 194 -21.20 -3.08 -2.01
CA LEU A 194 -20.93 -2.65 -3.38
C LEU A 194 -21.96 -1.64 -3.88
N ASP A 195 -23.24 -1.82 -3.57
CA ASP A 195 -24.27 -0.87 -3.98
C ASP A 195 -24.12 0.49 -3.29
N GLU A 196 -23.77 0.48 -1.99
CA GLU A 196 -23.41 1.70 -1.26
C GLU A 196 -22.20 2.40 -1.88
N TYR A 197 -21.15 1.64 -2.22
CA TYR A 197 -19.94 2.17 -2.86
C TYR A 197 -20.23 2.86 -4.19
N LYS A 198 -21.20 2.37 -4.99
CA LYS A 198 -21.60 3.05 -6.23
C LYS A 198 -22.08 4.47 -5.96
N GLY A 199 -22.90 4.67 -4.91
CA GLY A 199 -23.42 5.98 -4.55
C GLY A 199 -22.33 6.95 -4.10
N ILE A 200 -21.38 6.46 -3.28
CA ILE A 200 -20.24 7.24 -2.80
C ILE A 200 -19.33 7.64 -3.98
N VAL A 201 -18.92 6.67 -4.80
CA VAL A 201 -18.03 6.91 -5.95
C VAL A 201 -18.70 7.83 -6.97
N ALA A 202 -20.00 7.67 -7.24
CA ALA A 202 -20.72 8.57 -8.14
C ALA A 202 -20.74 10.03 -7.62
N SER A 203 -20.84 10.20 -6.30
CA SER A 203 -20.80 11.53 -5.67
C SER A 203 -19.41 12.18 -5.79
N GLU A 204 -18.34 11.41 -5.59
CA GLU A 204 -16.96 11.85 -5.78
C GLU A 204 -16.69 12.24 -7.25
N VAL A 205 -17.11 11.40 -8.19
CA VAL A 205 -16.98 11.68 -9.63
C VAL A 205 -17.75 12.94 -10.02
N ALA A 206 -18.95 13.15 -9.49
CA ALA A 206 -19.74 14.35 -9.73
C ALA A 206 -19.09 15.61 -9.14
N ALA A 207 -18.36 15.49 -8.02
CA ALA A 207 -17.59 16.59 -7.45
C ALA A 207 -16.36 16.97 -8.29
N GLY A 208 -15.91 16.08 -9.19
CA GLY A 208 -14.87 16.36 -10.19
C GLY A 208 -13.48 16.62 -9.62
N LYS A 209 -13.23 16.22 -8.38
CA LYS A 209 -11.90 16.30 -7.76
C LYS A 209 -11.05 15.11 -8.24
N GLY A 210 -9.72 15.18 -8.13
CA GLY A 210 -8.89 14.00 -8.34
C GLY A 210 -8.72 13.21 -7.04
N TRP A 211 -8.02 12.07 -7.09
CA TRP A 211 -7.63 11.31 -5.91
C TRP A 211 -6.34 11.88 -5.30
N ASP A 212 -6.40 12.23 -4.02
CA ASP A 212 -5.23 12.61 -3.23
C ASP A 212 -4.40 11.38 -2.84
N ILE A 213 -3.13 11.38 -3.25
CA ILE A 213 -2.18 10.32 -2.98
C ILE A 213 -1.06 10.88 -2.10
N ALA A 214 -0.85 10.25 -0.94
CA ALA A 214 0.37 10.43 -0.17
C ALA A 214 1.40 9.41 -0.66
N TYR A 215 2.64 9.81 -0.87
CA TYR A 215 3.73 8.98 -1.37
C TYR A 215 5.06 9.38 -0.74
N ASN A 216 5.61 8.52 0.12
CA ASN A 216 6.91 8.73 0.76
C ASN A 216 7.14 10.18 1.28
N GLY A 217 6.12 10.78 1.88
CA GLY A 217 6.17 12.14 2.45
C GLY A 217 5.75 13.26 1.50
N GLU A 218 5.52 12.98 0.22
CA GLU A 218 4.97 13.93 -0.75
C GLU A 218 3.47 13.68 -0.97
N ASN A 219 2.74 14.72 -1.39
CA ASN A 219 1.34 14.59 -1.80
C ASN A 219 1.16 15.00 -3.25
N PHE A 220 0.31 14.29 -3.98
CA PHE A 220 -0.09 14.69 -5.34
C PHE A 220 -1.48 14.17 -5.68
N VAL A 221 -2.09 14.80 -6.68
CA VAL A 221 -3.42 14.44 -7.17
C VAL A 221 -3.32 13.65 -8.47
N VAL A 222 -4.08 12.57 -8.57
CA VAL A 222 -4.28 11.82 -9.83
C VAL A 222 -5.74 11.92 -10.30
N PRO A 223 -6.02 11.82 -11.61
CA PRO A 223 -7.40 11.82 -12.11
C PRO A 223 -8.23 10.69 -11.51
N MET A 224 -9.55 10.88 -11.41
CA MET A 224 -10.52 9.84 -11.07
C MET A 224 -10.68 8.79 -12.17
#